data_AF-A0A3D3XN27-F1
#
_entry.id   AF-A0A3D3XN27-F1
#
_cell.length_a   1.000
_cell.length_b   1.000
_cell.length_c   1.000
_cell.angle_alpha   90.00
_cell.angle_beta   90.00
_cell.angle_gamma   90.00
#
_symmetry.space_group_name_H-M   'P 1'
#
loop_
_entity.id
_entity.type
_entity.pdbx_description
1 polymer ?
#
loop_
_entity_poly.entity_id
_entity_poly.type
_entity_poly.pdbx_seq_one_letter_code
_entity_poly.pdbx_strand_id
1 'polypeptide(L)' 'MKKIALFAFASGLFLASCTRTCDCDLILDNYTNTALGGWVLDYSTTVAQDTCLDAGIIDSTVSGGNAYLMVRRVECP' A
#
# COMPACT_ATOMS: atom_id res chain seq x y z
N MET A 1 -12.00 24.29 -49.77
CA MET A 1 -11.54 23.23 -48.85
C MET A 1 -10.81 23.88 -47.67
N LYS A 2 -11.48 24.06 -46.53
CA LYS A 2 -10.84 24.54 -45.27
C LYS A 2 -10.79 23.36 -44.29
N LYS A 3 -9.59 23.10 -43.81
CA LYS A 3 -9.17 21.86 -43.14
C LYS A 3 -9.86 21.70 -41.79
N ILE A 4 -10.48 20.54 -41.59
CA ILE A 4 -10.87 20.02 -40.28
C ILE A 4 -9.62 19.35 -39.68
N ALA A 5 -9.25 19.75 -38.47
CA ALA A 5 -8.52 18.95 -37.49
C ALA A 5 -8.79 19.64 -36.14
N LEU A 6 -9.54 19.02 -35.22
CA LEU A 6 -9.00 18.17 -34.14
C LEU A 6 -7.75 18.83 -33.51
N PHE A 7 -7.69 19.08 -32.21
CA PHE A 7 -7.66 18.02 -31.20
C PHE A 7 -8.32 18.46 -29.89
N ALA A 8 -9.08 17.52 -29.36
CA ALA A 8 -9.68 17.57 -28.05
C ALA A 8 -8.66 17.94 -26.97
N PHE A 9 -9.07 18.88 -26.12
CA PHE A 9 -8.60 19.06 -24.76
C PHE A 9 -8.92 17.77 -23.96
N ALA A 10 -8.17 16.69 -24.23
CA ALA A 10 -8.20 15.44 -23.47
C ALA A 10 -6.90 15.26 -22.67
N SER A 11 -6.10 16.32 -22.55
CA SER A 11 -4.93 16.37 -21.68
C SER A 11 -5.36 16.79 -20.28
N GLY A 12 -5.49 15.86 -19.34
CA GLY A 12 -5.61 16.25 -17.94
C GLY A 12 -6.02 15.17 -16.95
N LEU A 13 -6.70 14.12 -17.39
CA LEU A 13 -6.86 12.92 -16.57
C LEU A 13 -5.69 11.99 -16.90
N PHE A 14 -4.52 12.33 -16.34
CA PHE A 14 -3.56 11.30 -15.97
C PHE A 14 -4.31 10.40 -14.98
N LEU A 15 -5.03 9.42 -15.53
CA LEU A 15 -5.23 8.16 -14.85
C LEU A 15 -3.81 7.75 -14.47
N ALA A 16 -3.49 7.81 -13.17
CA ALA A 16 -2.32 7.14 -12.65
C ALA A 16 -2.50 5.67 -13.00
N SER A 17 -2.11 5.30 -14.22
CA SER A 17 -2.19 3.93 -14.71
C SER A 17 -1.05 3.24 -14.02
N CYS A 18 -1.34 2.67 -12.87
CA CYS A 18 -0.42 1.84 -12.15
C CYS A 18 0.04 0.74 -13.12
N THR A 19 1.32 0.77 -13.46
CA THR A 19 1.86 0.03 -14.61
C THR A 19 2.15 -1.43 -14.27
N ARG A 20 1.81 -1.87 -13.05
CA ARG A 20 2.11 -3.22 -12.59
C ARG A 20 1.04 -4.18 -13.08
N THR A 21 1.51 -5.35 -13.48
CA THR A 21 0.68 -6.44 -14.00
C THR A 21 0.17 -7.39 -12.92
N CYS A 22 0.60 -7.19 -11.67
CA CYS A 22 0.20 -7.99 -10.53
C CYS A 22 -0.41 -7.10 -9.44
N ASP A 23 -1.47 -7.61 -8.82
CA ASP A 23 -2.05 -7.04 -7.61
C ASP A 23 -1.09 -7.32 -6.45
N CYS A 24 -0.71 -6.27 -5.71
CA CYS A 24 0.03 -6.40 -4.47
C CYS A 24 -0.93 -6.33 -3.28
N ASP A 25 -0.70 -7.17 -2.29
CA ASP A 25 -1.48 -7.20 -1.06
C ASP A 25 -0.94 -6.17 -0.07
N LEU A 26 -1.78 -5.20 0.29
CA LEU A 26 -1.53 -4.34 1.44
C LEU A 26 -1.95 -5.08 2.71
N ILE A 27 -0.97 -5.41 3.54
CA ILE A 27 -1.10 -6.20 4.74
C ILE A 27 -0.91 -5.31 5.97
N LEU A 28 -1.78 -5.50 6.95
CA LEU A 28 -1.69 -4.89 8.26
C LEU A 28 -1.27 -5.95 9.28
N ASP A 29 -0.04 -5.82 9.76
CA ASP A 29 0.53 -6.66 10.81
C ASP A 29 0.44 -5.95 12.15
N ASN A 30 0.06 -6.68 13.19
CA ASN A 30 -0.09 -6.14 14.54
C ASN A 30 0.74 -6.98 15.49
N TYR A 31 1.57 -6.29 16.26
CA TYR A 31 2.55 -6.88 17.14
C TYR A 31 2.36 -6.37 18.55
N THR A 32 2.57 -7.25 19.52
CA THR A 32 2.68 -6.90 20.93
C THR A 32 4.13 -7.12 21.38
N ASN A 33 4.65 -6.16 22.15
CA ASN A 33 5.94 -6.29 22.78
C ASN A 33 5.80 -7.05 24.10
N THR A 34 6.52 -8.16 24.20
CA THR A 34 6.61 -8.94 25.43
C THR A 34 7.99 -8.79 26.04
N ALA A 35 8.06 -8.78 27.38
CA ALA A 35 9.31 -8.58 28.10
C ALA A 35 10.40 -9.64 27.78
N LEU A 36 10.00 -10.83 27.32
CA LEU A 36 10.90 -11.95 27.03
C LEU A 36 11.07 -12.23 25.53
N GLY A 37 10.06 -11.94 24.71
CA GLY A 37 10.03 -12.25 23.29
C GLY A 37 10.25 -11.05 22.37
N GLY A 38 10.33 -9.83 22.91
CA GLY A 38 10.35 -8.61 22.09
C GLY A 38 9.03 -8.44 21.33
N TRP A 39 9.09 -7.88 20.12
CA TRP A 39 7.93 -7.72 19.24
C TRP A 39 7.51 -9.08 18.66
N VAL A 40 6.32 -9.54 19.05
CA VAL A 40 5.73 -10.79 18.58
C VAL A 40 4.50 -10.47 17.74
N LEU A 41 4.35 -11.11 16.58
CA LEU A 41 3.19 -10.93 15.71
C LEU A 41 1.96 -11.55 16.38
N ASP A 42 0.93 -10.75 16.59
CA ASP A 42 -0.37 -11.20 17.11
C ASP A 42 -1.29 -11.63 15.98
N TYR A 43 -1.45 -10.78 14.96
CA TYR A 43 -2.26 -11.06 13.79
C TYR A 43 -1.77 -10.30 12.55
N SER A 44 -2.09 -10.89 11.39
CA SER A 44 -1.81 -10.33 10.06
C SER A 44 -3.09 -10.39 9.22
N THR A 45 -3.38 -9.34 8.48
CA THR A 45 -4.57 -9.29 7.61
C THR A 45 -4.34 -8.46 6.36
N THR A 46 -4.78 -8.97 5.21
CA THR A 46 -4.83 -8.19 3.97
C THR A 46 -5.99 -7.20 4.04
N VAL A 47 -5.69 -5.91 3.94
CA VAL A 47 -6.68 -4.82 4.03
C VAL A 47 -7.05 -4.23 2.67
N ALA A 48 -6.18 -4.41 1.67
CA ALA A 48 -6.46 -4.02 0.29
C ALA A 48 -5.58 -4.81 -0.69
N GLN A 49 -5.99 -4.87 -1.95
CA GLN A 49 -5.15 -5.30 -3.06
C GLN A 49 -5.04 -4.14 -4.04
N ASP A 50 -3.82 -3.87 -4.51
CA ASP A 50 -3.55 -2.69 -5.33
C ASP A 50 -2.37 -2.93 -6.30
N THR A 51 -2.57 -2.58 -7.56
CA THR A 51 -1.53 -2.59 -8.61
C THR A 51 -0.61 -1.37 -8.52
N CYS A 52 -0.96 -0.38 -7.71
CA CYS A 52 -0.24 0.87 -7.54
C CYS A 52 0.82 0.83 -6.44
N LEU A 53 0.85 -0.22 -5.64
CA LEU A 53 1.74 -0.30 -4.48
C LEU A 53 3.06 -0.99 -4.82
N ASP A 54 4.13 -0.48 -4.20
CA ASP A 54 5.45 -1.08 -4.23
C ASP A 54 5.65 -2.00 -3.02
N ALA A 55 6.30 -3.14 -3.21
CA ALA A 55 6.59 -4.09 -2.14
C ALA A 55 7.48 -3.46 -1.05
N GLY A 56 7.18 -3.75 0.21
CA GLY A 56 7.95 -3.25 1.35
C GLY A 56 7.07 -2.69 2.48
N ILE A 57 7.68 -2.06 3.47
CA ILE A 57 6.97 -1.42 4.58
C ILE A 57 6.58 -0.01 4.16
N ILE A 58 5.28 0.30 4.19
CA ILE A 58 4.75 1.64 3.90
C ILE A 58 4.76 2.50 5.16
N ASP A 59 4.30 1.94 6.28
CA ASP A 59 4.06 2.69 7.50
C ASP A 59 4.21 1.80 8.73
N SER A 60 4.57 2.40 9.86
CA SER A 60 4.63 1.74 11.15
C SER A 60 4.22 2.70 12.26
N THR A 61 3.30 2.28 13.12
CA THR A 61 2.86 3.07 14.28
C THR A 61 3.13 2.30 15.57
N VAL A 62 3.74 2.96 16.55
CA VAL A 62 4.02 2.42 17.88
C VAL A 62 3.24 3.21 18.93
N SER A 63 2.52 2.52 19.83
CA SER A 63 1.85 3.15 20.97
C SER A 63 2.52 2.76 22.31
N GLY A 64 2.71 3.74 23.19
CA GLY A 64 3.30 3.56 24.51
C GLY A 64 2.25 3.32 25.60
N GLY A 65 2.48 2.34 26.47
CA GLY A 65 1.59 2.00 27.59
C GLY A 65 1.16 0.54 27.67
N ASN A 66 1.57 -0.30 26.70
CA ASN A 66 1.61 -1.77 26.66
C ASN A 66 2.05 -2.14 25.23
N ALA A 67 3.33 -1.88 24.97
CA ALA A 67 3.91 -1.61 23.65
C ALA A 67 3.29 -2.43 22.50
N TYR A 68 2.56 -1.73 21.64
CA TYR A 68 1.87 -2.24 20.47
C TYR A 68 2.47 -1.60 19.21
N LEU A 69 2.72 -2.40 18.20
CA LEU A 69 3.28 -1.98 16.91
C LEU A 69 2.35 -2.45 15.80
N MET A 70 1.91 -1.52 14.97
CA MET A 70 1.16 -1.80 13.76
C MET A 70 2.07 -1.51 12.57
N VAL A 71 2.23 -2.46 11.66
CA VAL A 71 3.03 -2.31 10.43
C VAL A 71 2.12 -2.48 9.23
N ARG A 72 2.13 -1.51 8.32
CA ARG A 72 1.54 -1.66 6.99
C ARG A 72 2.64 -2.02 6.03
N ARG A 73 2.55 -3.20 5.44
CA ARG A 73 3.49 -3.67 4.43
C ARG A 73 2.75 -4.12 3.17
N VAL A 74 3.46 -4.12 2.06
CA VAL A 74 2.98 -4.57 0.77
C VAL A 74 3.75 -5.81 0.38
N GLU A 75 3.01 -6.85 0.01
CA GLU A 75 3.55 -8.07 -0.56
C GLU A 75 3.08 -8.17 -2.01
N CYS A 76 4.03 -8.27 -2.94
CA CYS A 76 3.74 -8.46 -4.36
C CYS A 76 4.22 -9.86 -4.79
N PRO A 77 3.59 -10.49 -5.80
CA PRO A 77 4.06 -11.75 -6.39
C PRO A 77 5.49 -11.69 -6.93
#